data_AF-A0A529N8R9-F1
#
_entry.id   AF-A0A529N8R9-F1
#
_cell.length_a   1.000
_cell.length_b   1.000
_cell.length_c   1.000
_cell.angle_alpha   90.00
_cell.angle_beta   90.00
_cell.angle_gamma   90.00
#
_symmetry.space_group_name_H-M   'P 1'
#
loop_
_entity.id
_entity.type
_entity.pdbx_description
1 polymer ?
#
loop_
_entity_poly.entity_id
_entity_poly.type
_entity_poly.pdbx_seq_one_letter_code
_entity_poly.pdbx_strand_id
1 'polypeptide(L)'
;ADRPEASVEMAQYRPFYISGEVQTPGQYPYVPDLTVLRAMSIAGGVRRSPEGQRYDRDMINAKGDFDVLQDQRVRLIVRRARIEAEIADKA
;
A
#
# COMPACT_ATOMS: atom_id res chain seq x y z
N ALA A 1 -58.83 37.78 -1.71
CA ALA A 1 -58.52 36.46 -2.29
C ALA A 1 -57.23 35.99 -1.64
N ASP A 2 -57.32 35.03 -0.73
CA ASP A 2 -56.17 34.39 -0.09
C ASP A 2 -55.40 33.61 -1.14
N ARG A 3 -54.13 33.95 -1.36
CA ARG A 3 -53.27 33.21 -2.28
C ARG A 3 -52.51 32.15 -1.47
N PRO A 4 -52.65 30.86 -1.80
CA PRO A 4 -51.84 29.85 -1.15
C PRO A 4 -50.39 30.02 -1.56
N GLU A 5 -49.50 30.01 -0.58
CA GLU A 5 -48.06 29.92 -0.79
C GLU A 5 -47.64 28.44 -0.72
N ALA A 6 -46.83 28.01 -1.69
CA ALA A 6 -46.26 26.68 -1.71
C ALA A 6 -44.78 26.78 -2.13
N SER A 7 -43.92 26.05 -1.42
CA SER A 7 -42.51 25.87 -1.77
C SER A 7 -42.25 24.42 -2.19
N VAL A 8 -41.28 24.24 -3.09
CA VAL A 8 -40.85 22.92 -3.56
C VAL A 8 -39.35 22.82 -3.38
N GLU A 9 -38.90 21.74 -2.77
CA GLU A 9 -37.48 21.41 -2.60
C GLU A 9 -37.19 19.99 -3.09
N MET A 10 -35.96 19.77 -3.55
CA MET A 10 -35.49 18.45 -3.96
C MET A 10 -35.20 17.59 -2.73
N ALA A 11 -36.06 16.60 -2.46
CA ALA A 11 -35.86 15.68 -1.33
C ALA A 11 -34.57 14.83 -1.47
N GLN A 12 -34.24 14.40 -2.69
CA GLN A 12 -33.06 13.59 -2.96
C GLN A 12 -32.62 13.73 -4.41
N TYR A 13 -31.31 13.87 -4.63
CA TYR A 13 -30.70 13.75 -5.96
C TYR A 13 -30.47 12.30 -6.35
N ARG A 14 -30.42 12.05 -7.67
CA ARG A 14 -30.09 10.72 -8.20
C ARG A 14 -28.69 10.30 -7.70
N PRO A 15 -28.57 9.13 -7.05
CA PRO A 15 -27.28 8.63 -6.59
C PRO A 15 -26.38 8.23 -7.76
N PHE A 16 -25.08 8.12 -7.49
CA PHE A 16 -24.05 7.70 -8.44
C PHE A 16 -23.25 6.51 -7.88
N TYR A 17 -22.49 5.84 -8.73
CA TYR A 17 -21.68 4.68 -8.35
C TYR A 17 -20.18 5.00 -8.40
N ILE A 18 -19.44 4.49 -7.42
CA ILE A 18 -17.98 4.50 -7.37
C ILE A 18 -17.49 3.06 -7.49
N SER A 19 -16.57 2.82 -8.41
CA SER A 19 -15.99 1.49 -8.69
C SER A 19 -14.49 1.58 -8.95
N GLY A 20 -13.81 0.43 -8.96
CA GLY A 20 -12.36 0.33 -9.17
C GLY A 20 -11.58 0.24 -7.85
N GLU A 21 -10.34 0.75 -7.86
CA GLU A 21 -9.39 0.74 -6.73
C GLU A 21 -9.73 1.79 -5.68
N VAL A 22 -10.92 1.69 -5.10
CA VAL A 22 -11.39 2.50 -3.97
C VAL A 22 -11.62 1.61 -2.76
N GLN A 23 -11.56 2.16 -1.55
CA GLN A 23 -11.75 1.36 -0.34
C GLN A 23 -13.15 0.78 -0.20
N THR A 24 -14.18 1.54 -0.58
CA THR A 24 -15.56 1.09 -0.52
C THR A 24 -16.25 1.37 -1.85
N PRO A 25 -16.25 0.42 -2.80
CA PRO A 25 -17.03 0.56 -4.02
C PRO A 25 -18.51 0.43 -3.70
N GLY A 26 -19.35 1.18 -4.40
CA GLY A 26 -20.79 1.16 -4.15
C GLY A 26 -21.52 2.41 -4.62
N GLN A 27 -22.76 2.52 -4.14
CA GLN A 27 -23.67 3.62 -4.48
C GLN A 27 -23.61 4.72 -3.42
N TYR A 28 -23.53 5.97 -3.87
CA TYR A 28 -23.42 7.14 -3.01
C TYR A 28 -24.43 8.23 -3.39
N PRO A 29 -24.97 8.99 -2.42
CA PRO A 29 -25.87 10.11 -2.70
C PRO A 29 -25.11 11.26 -3.36
N TYR A 30 -25.72 11.88 -4.38
CA TYR A 30 -25.17 13.07 -5.00
C TYR A 30 -25.48 14.32 -4.16
N VAL A 31 -24.52 15.22 -4.07
CA VAL A 31 -24.65 16.54 -3.45
C VAL A 31 -24.21 17.59 -4.47
N PRO A 32 -24.88 18.76 -4.56
CA PRO A 32 -24.41 19.86 -5.39
C PRO A 32 -22.94 20.20 -5.13
N ASP A 33 -22.22 20.59 -6.18
CA ASP A 33 -20.80 20.94 -6.14
C ASP A 33 -19.87 19.81 -5.68
N LEU A 34 -20.31 18.56 -5.78
CA LEU A 34 -19.47 17.39 -5.49
C LEU A 34 -18.40 17.22 -6.58
N THR A 35 -17.14 17.31 -6.18
CA THR A 35 -15.99 17.02 -7.04
C THR A 35 -15.61 15.54 -7.01
N VAL A 36 -14.94 15.06 -8.06
CA VAL A 36 -14.41 13.69 -8.12
C VAL A 36 -13.49 13.40 -6.93
N LEU A 37 -12.62 14.35 -6.56
CA LEU A 37 -11.73 14.19 -5.42
C LEU A 37 -12.52 14.00 -4.11
N ARG A 38 -13.57 14.78 -3.89
CA ARG A 38 -14.41 14.67 -2.70
C ARG A 38 -15.22 13.37 -2.70
N ALA A 39 -15.71 12.94 -3.87
CA ALA A 39 -16.37 11.63 -4.03
C ALA A 39 -15.43 10.47 -3.69
N MET A 40 -14.17 10.50 -4.16
CA MET A 40 -13.19 9.48 -3.78
C MET A 40 -12.91 9.48 -2.28
N SER A 41 -12.82 10.64 -1.64
CA SER A 41 -12.64 10.74 -0.19
C SER A 41 -13.83 10.14 0.57
N ILE A 42 -15.07 10.35 0.11
CA ILE A 42 -16.27 9.74 0.68
C ILE A 42 -16.24 8.20 0.53
N ALA A 43 -15.65 7.69 -0.57
CA ALA A 43 -15.46 6.26 -0.81
C ALA A 43 -14.30 5.63 0.00
N GLY A 44 -13.68 6.38 0.92
CA GLY A 44 -12.54 5.95 1.72
C GLY A 44 -11.17 6.08 1.03
N GLY A 45 -11.12 6.75 -0.13
CA GLY A 45 -9.90 6.98 -0.89
C GLY A 45 -9.45 5.77 -1.71
N VAL A 46 -8.25 5.88 -2.28
CA VAL A 46 -7.63 4.81 -3.08
C VAL A 46 -7.38 3.59 -2.20
N ARG A 47 -7.77 2.42 -2.70
CA ARG A 47 -7.54 1.14 -2.02
C ARG A 47 -6.04 0.94 -1.81
N ARG A 48 -5.66 0.59 -0.58
CA ARG A 48 -4.28 0.24 -0.24
C ARG A 48 -4.22 -1.27 -0.06
N SER A 49 -3.66 -2.00 -1.02
CA SER A 49 -3.44 -3.43 -0.82
C SER A 49 -2.37 -3.63 0.27
N PRO A 50 -2.65 -4.42 1.32
CA PRO A 50 -1.63 -4.81 2.31
C PRO A 50 -0.47 -5.57 1.67
N GLU A 51 -0.71 -6.20 0.51
CA GLU A 51 0.27 -7.02 -0.20
C GLU A 51 1.41 -6.16 -0.73
N GLY A 52 1.11 -4.99 -1.31
CA GLY A 52 2.14 -4.06 -1.81
C GLY A 52 3.15 -3.66 -0.75
N GLN A 53 2.67 -3.38 0.47
CA GLN A 53 3.54 -3.05 1.60
C GLN A 53 4.37 -4.21 2.12
N ARG A 54 3.88 -5.46 1.99
CA ARG A 54 4.62 -6.66 2.37
C ARG A 54 5.74 -6.94 1.37
N TYR A 55 5.47 -6.84 0.07
CA TYR A 55 6.49 -7.05 -0.96
C TYR A 55 7.70 -6.12 -0.79
N ASP A 56 7.48 -4.83 -0.52
CA ASP A 56 8.57 -3.88 -0.31
C ASP A 56 9.42 -4.25 0.92
N ARG A 57 8.76 -4.63 2.02
CA ARG A 57 9.45 -5.02 3.25
C ARG A 57 10.21 -6.33 3.11
N ASP A 58 9.61 -7.33 2.47
CA ASP A 58 10.22 -8.64 2.24
C ASP A 58 11.45 -8.51 1.34
N MET A 59 11.39 -7.63 0.33
CA MET A 59 12.54 -7.30 -0.53
C MET A 59 13.68 -6.66 0.26
N ILE A 60 13.37 -5.72 1.16
CA ILE A 60 14.38 -5.06 2.02
C ILE A 60 15.05 -6.07 2.94
N ASN A 61 14.26 -6.93 3.60
CA ASN A 61 14.79 -7.96 4.49
C ASN A 61 15.66 -8.97 3.73
N ALA A 62 15.19 -9.45 2.58
CA ALA A 62 15.93 -10.41 1.76
C ALA A 62 17.29 -9.85 1.31
N LYS A 63 17.36 -8.56 0.96
CA LYS A 63 18.63 -7.89 0.64
C LYS A 63 19.55 -7.83 1.86
N GLY A 64 19.03 -7.45 3.03
CA GLY A 64 19.81 -7.40 4.27
C GLY A 64 20.37 -8.76 4.66
N ASP A 65 19.55 -9.82 4.58
CA ASP A 65 19.97 -11.19 4.85
C ASP A 65 21.06 -11.64 3.88
N PHE A 66 20.94 -11.29 2.59
CA PHE A 66 21.96 -11.58 1.59
C PHE A 66 23.30 -10.92 1.91
N ASP A 67 23.30 -9.64 2.31
CA ASP A 67 24.51 -8.90 2.66
C ASP A 67 25.21 -9.54 3.87
N VAL A 68 24.45 -9.94 4.89
CA VAL A 68 24.98 -10.67 6.05
C VAL A 68 25.60 -12.02 5.66
N LEU A 69 24.93 -12.77 4.77
CA LEU A 69 25.45 -14.06 4.29
C LEU A 69 26.72 -13.90 3.45
N GLN A 70 26.85 -12.81 2.67
CA GLN A 70 28.09 -12.50 1.96
C GLN A 70 29.25 -12.24 2.91
N ASP A 71 29.04 -11.46 3.97
CA ASP A 71 30.07 -11.19 4.98
C ASP A 71 30.51 -12.47 5.71
N GLN A 72 29.55 -13.35 6.05
CA GLN A 72 29.84 -14.65 6.64
C GLN A 72 30.67 -15.52 5.68
N ARG A 73 30.32 -15.51 4.39
CA ARG A 73 31.08 -16.25 3.36
C ARG A 73 32.52 -15.76 3.28
N VAL A 74 32.75 -14.46 3.26
CA VAL A 74 34.11 -13.88 3.25
C VAL A 74 34.89 -14.30 4.50
N ARG A 75 34.27 -14.21 5.68
CA ARG A 75 34.89 -14.64 6.95
C ARG A 75 35.29 -16.10 6.93
N LEU A 76 34.43 -16.97 6.41
CA LEU A 76 34.70 -18.41 6.30
C LEU A 76 35.87 -18.69 5.34
N ILE A 77 35.95 -17.97 4.22
CA ILE A 77 37.08 -18.09 3.27
C ILE A 77 38.41 -17.73 3.96
N VAL A 78 38.45 -16.61 4.69
CA VAL A 78 39.66 -16.19 5.43
C VAL A 78 40.03 -17.21 6.50
N ARG A 79 39.04 -17.71 7.26
CA ARG A 79 39.28 -18.73 8.28
C ARG A 79 39.83 -20.02 7.68
N ARG A 80 39.29 -20.45 6.55
CA ARG A 80 39.77 -21.62 5.81
C ARG A 80 41.21 -21.43 5.35
N ALA A 81 41.52 -20.30 4.71
CA ALA A 81 42.87 -19.99 4.24
C ALA A 81 43.90 -19.99 5.39
N ARG A 82 43.52 -19.44 6.55
CA ARG A 82 44.37 -19.49 7.76
C ARG A 82 44.62 -20.92 8.23
N ILE A 83 43.58 -21.76 8.32
CA ILE A 83 43.73 -23.16 8.75
C ILE A 83 44.58 -23.95 7.75
N GLU A 84 44.39 -23.75 6.45
CA GLU A 84 45.22 -24.37 5.40
C GLU A 84 46.70 -23.98 5.57
N ALA A 85 46.99 -22.72 5.87
CA ALA A 85 48.36 -22.27 6.16
C ALA A 85 48.93 -22.89 7.45
N GLU A 86 48.15 -22.96 8.54
CA GLU A 86 48.57 -23.58 9.80
C GLU A 86 48.86 -25.08 9.66
N ILE A 87 48.17 -25.79 8.76
CA ILE A 87 48.43 -27.20 8.45
C ILE A 87 49.71 -27.35 7.62
N ALA A 88 49.90 -26.50 6.61
CA ALA A 88 51.07 -26.55 5.73
C ALA A 88 52.39 -26.26 6.46
N ASP A 89 52.39 -25.39 7.48
CA ASP A 89 53.58 -25.07 8.29
C ASP A 89 53.97 -26.20 9.27
N LYS A 90 53.03 -27.13 9.55
CA LYS A 90 53.25 -28.28 10.44
C LYS A 90 53.65 -29.58 9.73
N ALA A 91 53.70 -29.59 8.40
CA ALA A 91 54.04 -30.74 7.56
C ALA A 91 55.48 -30.63 7.03
#